data_AF-A0A8K0J1Q6-F1
#
_entry.id   AF-A0A8K0J1Q6-F1
#
_cell.length_a   1.000
_cell.length_b   1.000
_cell.length_c   1.000
_cell.angle_alpha   90.00
_cell.angle_beta   90.00
_cell.angle_gamma   90.00
#
_symmetry.space_group_name_H-M   'P 1'
#
loop_
_entity.id
_entity.type
_entity.pdbx_description
1 polymer ?
#
loop_
_entity_poly.entity_id
_entity_poly.type
_entity_poly.pdbx_seq_one_letter_code
_entity_poly.pdbx_strand_id
1 'polypeptide(L)'
;MEPVRESLEDMQARHRAELKDLETRVASKKKNATKKTRRGVHDECAQMERVLRERQAGELTRVQGDGEEDGEAAAAGEDDALPTDVEGRMAEMDLGARREQQQQQQQQQQGQQGQPGRKRNRQKERLARRAAEREAAAEEASAEASNMTDHRGRERTSLRRVFEAQGLVEREMAPDGHCLFAAVADQLLAAGVVSSLEGKSEAGTPEPPYRT
;
A
#
# COMPACT_ATOMS: atom_id res chain seq x y z
N MET A 1 8.58 -39.68 39.39
CA MET A 1 7.61 -38.88 38.60
C MET A 1 8.19 -38.78 37.20
N GLU A 2 7.73 -39.63 36.29
CA GLU A 2 8.11 -39.53 34.87
C GLU A 2 7.43 -38.30 34.26
N PRO A 3 8.10 -37.52 33.40
CA PRO A 3 7.47 -36.40 32.72
C PRO A 3 6.42 -36.95 31.76
N VAL A 4 5.14 -36.64 32.02
CA VAL A 4 4.04 -36.93 31.12
C VAL A 4 4.34 -36.25 29.79
N ARG A 5 4.64 -37.03 28.76
CA ARG A 5 4.75 -36.51 27.39
C ARG A 5 3.34 -36.07 26.98
N GLU A 6 3.15 -34.78 26.77
CA GLU A 6 1.89 -34.24 26.25
C GLU A 6 1.65 -34.80 24.84
N SER A 7 0.40 -35.18 24.54
CA SER A 7 0.02 -35.62 23.19
C SER A 7 0.15 -34.46 22.19
N LEU A 8 0.38 -34.76 20.90
CA LEU A 8 0.43 -33.76 19.84
C LEU A 8 -0.85 -32.91 19.80
N GLU A 9 -2.01 -33.52 20.02
CA GLU A 9 -3.31 -32.84 20.06
C GLU A 9 -3.41 -31.87 21.25
N ASP A 10 -2.92 -32.29 22.43
CA ASP A 10 -2.87 -31.44 23.63
C ASP A 10 -1.91 -30.26 23.43
N MET A 11 -0.77 -30.49 22.77
CA MET A 11 0.17 -29.43 22.40
C MET A 11 -0.47 -28.40 21.46
N GLN A 12 -1.14 -28.85 20.40
CA GLN A 12 -1.84 -27.97 19.46
C GLN A 12 -3.02 -27.24 20.11
N ALA A 13 -3.73 -27.87 21.06
CA ALA A 13 -4.78 -27.22 21.84
C ALA A 13 -4.22 -26.07 22.71
N ARG A 14 -3.07 -26.29 23.36
CA ARG A 14 -2.37 -25.22 24.09
C ARG A 14 -1.89 -24.12 23.17
N HIS A 15 -1.31 -24.43 22.00
CA HIS A 15 -0.86 -23.41 21.05
C HIS A 15 -2.01 -22.50 20.59
N ARG A 16 -3.18 -23.08 20.33
CA ARG A 16 -4.40 -22.31 20.01
C ARG A 16 -4.87 -21.43 21.16
N ALA A 17 -4.75 -21.90 22.41
CA ALA A 17 -5.08 -21.09 23.58
C ALA A 17 -4.07 -19.94 23.79
N GLU A 18 -2.78 -20.20 23.65
CA GLU A 18 -1.71 -19.19 23.76
C GLU A 18 -1.84 -18.08 22.70
N LEU A 19 -2.24 -18.43 21.48
CA LEU A 19 -2.51 -17.44 20.42
C LEU A 19 -3.68 -16.53 20.78
N LYS A 20 -4.79 -17.08 21.29
CA LYS A 20 -5.95 -16.28 21.74
C LYS A 20 -5.61 -15.37 22.92
N ASP A 21 -4.81 -15.87 23.86
CA ASP A 21 -4.31 -15.08 24.99
C ASP A 21 -3.38 -13.96 24.51
N LEU A 22 -2.51 -14.25 23.54
CA LEU A 22 -1.63 -13.27 22.94
C LEU A 22 -2.42 -12.18 22.21
N GLU A 23 -3.42 -12.54 21.42
CA GLU A 23 -4.31 -11.59 20.74
C GLU A 23 -5.00 -10.65 21.74
N THR A 24 -5.52 -11.21 22.83
CA THR A 24 -6.17 -10.43 23.90
C THR A 24 -5.17 -9.47 24.56
N ARG A 25 -3.95 -9.92 24.84
CA ARG A 25 -2.87 -9.08 25.40
C ARG A 25 -2.43 -8.00 24.43
N VAL A 26 -2.27 -8.31 23.14
CA VAL A 26 -1.89 -7.36 22.08
C VAL A 26 -2.98 -6.30 21.93
N ALA A 27 -4.25 -6.68 21.91
CA ALA A 27 -5.36 -5.76 21.84
C ALA A 27 -5.39 -4.82 23.05
N SER A 28 -5.22 -5.35 24.28
CA SER A 28 -5.14 -4.53 25.51
C SER A 28 -3.96 -3.56 25.49
N LYS A 29 -2.75 -4.03 25.13
CA LYS A 29 -1.56 -3.18 25.00
C LYS A 29 -1.75 -2.07 23.97
N LYS A 30 -2.28 -2.39 22.78
CA LYS A 30 -2.56 -1.42 21.72
C LYS A 30 -3.60 -0.38 22.14
N LYS A 31 -4.65 -0.80 22.86
CA LYS A 31 -5.68 0.10 23.42
C LYS A 31 -5.11 1.08 24.46
N ASN A 32 -4.21 0.60 25.33
CA ASN A 32 -3.58 1.41 26.38
C ASN A 32 -2.39 2.25 25.87
N ALA A 33 -2.02 2.13 24.59
CA ALA A 33 -0.87 2.83 24.03
C ALA A 33 -1.18 4.30 23.71
N THR A 34 -0.37 5.20 24.26
CA THR A 34 -0.46 6.64 23.97
C THR A 34 0.29 7.00 22.68
N LYS A 35 0.06 8.19 22.12
CA LYS A 35 0.76 8.68 20.91
C LYS A 35 2.29 8.60 21.02
N LYS A 36 2.85 8.77 22.23
CA LYS A 36 4.30 8.71 22.48
C LYS A 36 4.83 7.27 22.59
N THR A 37 4.00 6.32 23.03
CA THR A 37 4.40 4.92 23.27
C THR A 37 3.94 3.95 22.17
N ARG A 38 3.05 4.38 21.27
CA ARG A 38 2.44 3.53 20.22
C ARG A 38 3.46 2.73 19.40
N ARG A 39 4.59 3.34 19.03
CA ARG A 39 5.64 2.65 18.27
C ARG A 39 6.31 1.55 19.11
N GLY A 40 6.75 1.87 20.33
CA GLY A 40 7.37 0.90 21.23
C GLY A 40 6.41 -0.25 21.56
N VAL A 41 5.13 0.04 21.79
CA VAL A 41 4.11 -0.99 22.02
C VAL A 41 3.87 -1.86 20.78
N HIS A 42 3.91 -1.29 19.57
CA HIS A 42 3.83 -2.09 18.34
C HIS A 42 5.05 -3.00 18.16
N ASP A 43 6.24 -2.48 18.41
CA ASP A 43 7.50 -3.23 18.31
C ASP A 43 7.52 -4.37 19.36
N GLU A 44 7.05 -4.11 20.59
CA GLU A 44 6.88 -5.14 21.63
C GLU A 44 5.84 -6.20 21.23
N CYS A 45 4.70 -5.82 20.66
CA CYS A 45 3.69 -6.77 20.20
C CYS A 45 4.25 -7.68 19.09
N ALA A 46 4.97 -7.12 18.13
CA ALA A 46 5.63 -7.88 17.07
C ALA A 46 6.70 -8.85 17.64
N GLN A 47 7.44 -8.42 18.67
CA GLN A 47 8.40 -9.27 19.34
C GLN A 47 7.73 -10.43 20.09
N MET A 48 6.63 -10.17 20.82
CA MET A 48 5.89 -11.22 21.54
C MET A 48 5.30 -12.27 20.58
N GLU A 49 4.75 -11.82 19.44
CA GLU A 49 4.25 -12.71 18.38
C GLU A 49 5.35 -13.57 17.76
N ARG A 50 6.52 -12.98 17.50
CA ARG A 50 7.67 -13.69 16.95
C ARG A 50 8.18 -14.76 17.90
N VAL A 51 8.37 -14.42 19.18
CA VAL A 51 8.87 -15.36 20.19
C VAL A 51 7.90 -16.52 20.40
N LEU A 52 6.59 -16.26 20.41
CA LEU A 52 5.60 -17.33 20.55
C LEU A 52 5.63 -18.28 19.34
N ARG A 53 5.66 -17.73 18.12
CA ARG A 53 5.76 -18.54 16.90
C ARG A 53 7.04 -19.36 16.83
N GLU A 54 8.19 -18.78 17.19
CA GLU A 54 9.48 -19.49 17.23
C GLU A 54 9.45 -20.63 18.26
N ARG A 55 8.85 -20.41 19.43
CA ARG A 55 8.67 -21.45 20.44
C ARG A 55 7.77 -22.58 19.96
N GLN A 56 6.60 -22.26 19.40
CA GLN A 56 5.64 -23.25 18.91
C GLN A 56 6.22 -24.06 17.74
N ALA A 57 6.97 -23.41 16.83
CA ALA A 57 7.70 -24.09 15.76
C ALA A 57 8.79 -25.03 16.31
N GLY A 58 9.51 -24.61 17.36
CA GLY A 58 10.49 -25.45 18.06
C GLY A 58 9.86 -26.66 18.76
N GLU A 59 8.66 -26.50 19.32
CA GLU A 59 7.91 -27.59 19.95
C GLU A 59 7.37 -28.59 18.89
N LEU A 60 6.85 -28.09 17.76
CA LEU A 60 6.40 -28.93 16.65
C LEU A 60 7.55 -29.70 16.00
N THR A 61 8.69 -29.06 15.75
CA THR A 61 9.87 -29.74 15.16
C THR A 61 10.43 -30.83 16.07
N ARG A 62 10.37 -30.66 17.40
CA ARG A 62 10.79 -31.69 18.37
C ARG A 62 9.85 -32.89 18.39
N VAL A 63 8.55 -32.67 18.25
CA VAL A 63 7.56 -33.76 18.26
C VAL A 63 7.46 -34.44 16.89
N GLN A 64 7.60 -33.70 15.80
CA GLN A 64 7.64 -34.24 14.44
C GLN A 64 8.96 -34.96 14.13
N GLY A 65 10.08 -34.57 14.77
CA GLY A 65 11.37 -35.25 14.62
C GLY A 65 11.50 -36.58 15.36
N ASP A 66 10.54 -36.92 16.24
CA ASP A 66 10.48 -38.19 17.00
C ASP A 66 9.50 -39.21 16.37
N GLY A 67 8.94 -38.92 15.19
CA GLY A 67 8.05 -39.82 14.46
C GLY A 67 8.48 -39.97 12.99
N GLU A 68 9.12 -41.09 12.66
CA GLU A 68 9.41 -41.46 11.27
C GLU A 68 8.11 -41.74 10.50
N GLU A 69 7.96 -40.98 9.40
CA GLU A 69 7.22 -41.21 8.16
C GLU A 69 5.86 -41.95 8.22
N ASP A 70 4.78 -41.17 8.09
CA ASP A 70 3.71 -41.49 7.14
C ASP A 70 3.21 -40.19 6.52
N GLY A 71 3.38 -40.09 5.20
CA GLY A 71 2.99 -38.93 4.41
C GLY A 71 1.57 -39.05 3.89
N GLU A 72 0.83 -37.94 3.92
CA GLU A 72 -0.03 -37.60 2.79
C GLU A 72 -0.24 -36.08 2.72
N ALA A 73 0.22 -35.56 1.59
CA ALA A 73 0.04 -34.18 1.17
C ALA A 73 -1.36 -33.99 0.57
N ALA A 74 -2.07 -32.98 1.03
CA ALA A 74 -3.13 -32.28 0.31
C ALA A 74 -3.40 -30.96 1.06
N ALA A 75 -3.44 -29.78 0.46
CA ALA A 75 -3.27 -29.38 -0.91
C ALA A 75 -2.87 -27.90 -0.89
N ALA A 76 -2.27 -27.49 -1.99
CA ALA A 76 -1.98 -26.11 -2.34
C ALA A 76 -3.19 -25.18 -2.11
N GLY A 77 -2.87 -23.97 -1.67
CA GLY A 77 -3.68 -22.77 -1.78
C GLY A 77 -2.76 -21.61 -2.13
N GLU A 78 -2.04 -21.74 -3.25
CA GLU A 78 -1.67 -20.58 -4.06
C GLU A 78 -2.91 -20.23 -4.89
N ASP A 79 -3.55 -19.12 -4.55
CA ASP A 79 -4.38 -18.25 -5.39
C ASP A 79 -4.44 -16.93 -4.61
N ASP A 80 -3.53 -16.00 -4.89
CA ASP A 80 -3.77 -14.85 -5.76
C ASP A 80 -5.06 -14.09 -5.44
N ALA A 81 -4.90 -12.96 -4.74
CA ALA A 81 -5.80 -11.83 -4.80
C ALA A 81 -5.00 -10.56 -4.46
N LEU A 82 -4.47 -9.97 -5.51
CA LEU A 82 -4.23 -8.56 -5.81
C LEU A 82 -4.28 -7.50 -4.68
N PRO A 83 -3.37 -6.50 -4.72
CA PRO A 83 -3.45 -5.33 -3.87
C PRO A 83 -4.53 -4.38 -4.41
N THR A 84 -5.55 -4.09 -3.60
CA THR A 84 -6.44 -2.97 -3.86
C THR A 84 -6.06 -1.77 -2.98
N ASP A 85 -5.95 -0.65 -3.68
CA ASP A 85 -5.70 0.73 -3.28
C ASP A 85 -6.18 1.12 -1.87
N VAL A 86 -5.37 1.83 -1.09
CA VAL A 86 -5.27 3.30 -1.12
C VAL A 86 -6.64 3.96 -1.02
N GLU A 87 -7.15 4.13 0.21
CA GLU A 87 -7.91 5.32 0.56
C GLU A 87 -8.01 5.50 2.08
N GLY A 88 -7.82 6.75 2.52
CA GLY A 88 -8.07 7.15 3.90
C GLY A 88 -6.99 7.95 4.60
N ARG A 89 -6.16 8.74 3.89
CA ARG A 89 -5.30 9.77 4.54
C ARG A 89 -5.11 11.04 3.69
N MET A 90 -6.20 11.68 3.28
CA MET A 90 -6.18 13.11 2.96
C MET A 90 -7.50 13.75 3.39
N ALA A 91 -7.49 14.40 4.56
CA ALA A 91 -8.27 15.59 4.91
C ALA A 91 -8.17 15.83 6.42
N GLU A 92 -7.26 16.71 6.84
CA GLU A 92 -7.60 17.85 7.72
C GLU A 92 -6.44 18.86 7.73
N MET A 93 -6.67 19.95 6.98
CA MET A 93 -6.29 21.36 7.14
C MET A 93 -5.03 21.70 7.95
N ASP A 94 -4.05 22.40 7.37
CA ASP A 94 -4.10 23.82 6.97
C ASP A 94 -4.63 24.75 8.06
N LEU A 95 -3.76 25.07 9.02
CA LEU A 95 -3.77 26.37 9.70
C LEU A 95 -2.32 26.73 10.04
N GLY A 96 -1.69 27.58 9.22
CA GLY A 96 -0.42 28.21 9.59
C GLY A 96 0.45 28.80 8.48
N ALA A 97 0.06 28.73 7.20
CA ALA A 97 0.91 29.20 6.09
C ALA A 97 0.58 30.64 5.62
N ARG A 98 0.28 31.56 6.54
CA ARG A 98 0.03 32.98 6.20
C ARG A 98 0.67 33.96 7.17
N ARG A 99 1.97 33.79 7.43
CA ARG A 99 2.87 34.87 7.84
C ARG A 99 4.29 34.36 7.61
N GLU A 100 5.22 35.24 7.24
CA GLU A 100 6.66 34.95 7.08
C GLU A 100 7.12 34.50 5.66
N GLN A 101 6.45 34.97 4.61
CA GLN A 101 7.12 35.30 3.35
C GLN A 101 7.18 36.81 3.19
N GLN A 102 7.91 37.47 4.08
CA GLN A 102 8.41 38.83 3.87
C GLN A 102 9.51 39.10 4.89
N GLN A 103 10.69 38.53 4.63
CA GLN A 103 11.96 39.23 4.81
C GLN A 103 13.04 38.48 4.03
N GLN A 104 13.20 38.97 2.82
CA GLN A 104 14.32 38.74 1.94
C GLN A 104 15.63 39.14 2.63
N GLN A 105 16.68 38.41 2.25
CA GLN A 105 17.99 38.95 1.91
C GLN A 105 18.66 39.85 2.95
N GLN A 106 19.54 39.24 3.74
CA GLN A 106 20.95 39.65 3.75
C GLN A 106 21.80 38.62 4.48
N GLN A 107 23.08 38.56 4.10
CA GLN A 107 24.17 37.74 4.64
C GLN A 107 24.36 36.36 3.99
N GLN A 108 24.69 36.40 2.70
CA GLN A 108 25.83 35.62 2.24
C GLN A 108 27.12 36.41 2.53
N GLN A 109 28.18 35.65 2.84
CA GLN A 109 29.56 36.07 3.11
C GLN A 109 29.86 36.47 4.57
N GLN A 110 30.39 35.52 5.33
CA GLN A 110 31.79 35.56 5.82
C GLN A 110 32.08 34.39 6.76
N GLY A 111 33.30 33.86 6.68
CA GLY A 111 33.97 33.22 7.81
C GLY A 111 33.96 31.70 7.85
N GLN A 112 34.99 31.08 7.26
CA GLN A 112 35.63 29.94 7.88
C GLN A 112 36.02 30.33 9.32
N GLN A 113 35.55 29.56 10.31
CA GLN A 113 36.35 29.09 11.45
C GLN A 113 35.47 28.24 12.38
N GLY A 114 36.08 27.19 12.93
CA GLY A 114 35.41 26.06 13.55
C GLY A 114 34.51 26.41 14.74
N GLN A 115 33.37 25.74 14.80
CA GLN A 115 32.61 25.57 16.04
C GLN A 115 32.23 24.11 16.27
N PRO A 116 32.24 23.66 17.54
CA PRO A 116 32.02 22.27 17.90
C PRO A 116 30.55 21.88 17.70
N GLY A 117 30.34 20.90 16.81
CA GLY A 117 29.24 19.94 16.79
C GLY A 117 27.83 20.43 17.19
N ARG A 118 27.13 21.14 16.29
CA ARG A 118 25.66 21.14 16.32
C ARG A 118 25.19 19.69 16.24
N LYS A 119 24.56 19.17 17.31
CA LYS A 119 24.03 17.80 17.36
C LYS A 119 23.18 17.56 16.11
N ARG A 120 23.66 16.65 15.24
CA ARG A 120 23.00 16.30 13.99
C ARG A 120 21.56 15.88 14.31
N ASN A 121 20.60 16.53 13.66
CA ASN A 121 19.19 16.23 13.87
C ASN A 121 18.88 14.87 13.22
N ARG A 122 19.05 13.80 14.01
CA ARG A 122 18.99 12.39 13.59
C ARG A 122 17.68 12.02 12.87
N GLN A 123 16.61 12.77 13.12
CA GLN A 123 15.33 12.60 12.44
C GLN A 123 15.35 13.14 11.01
N LYS A 124 15.99 14.31 10.79
CA LYS A 124 16.17 14.90 9.46
C LYS A 124 17.07 14.02 8.59
N GLU A 125 18.13 13.46 9.18
CA GLU A 125 19.03 12.53 8.49
C GLU A 125 18.33 11.22 8.11
N ARG A 126 17.48 10.66 9.00
CA ARG A 126 16.67 9.48 8.68
C ARG A 126 15.63 9.75 7.58
N LEU A 127 15.00 10.93 7.59
CA LEU A 127 14.04 11.32 6.55
C LEU A 127 14.73 11.51 5.20
N ALA A 128 15.89 12.17 5.18
CA ALA A 128 16.70 12.35 3.99
C ALA A 128 17.18 11.02 3.41
N ARG A 129 17.62 10.08 4.27
CA ARG A 129 18.01 8.73 3.82
C ARG A 129 16.85 7.97 3.17
N ARG A 130 15.65 8.02 3.76
CA ARG A 130 14.45 7.39 3.18
C ARG A 130 14.02 8.05 1.87
N ALA A 131 14.16 9.37 1.77
CA ALA A 131 13.86 10.09 0.53
C ALA A 131 14.82 9.66 -0.58
N ALA A 132 16.13 9.64 -0.29
CA ALA A 132 17.15 9.20 -1.24
C ALA A 132 16.97 7.73 -1.67
N GLU A 133 16.61 6.84 -0.75
CA GLU A 133 16.31 5.44 -1.08
C GLU A 133 15.08 5.29 -1.99
N ARG A 134 14.04 6.10 -1.78
CA ARG A 134 12.86 6.12 -2.66
C ARG A 134 13.17 6.70 -4.02
N GLU A 135 13.99 7.74 -4.07
CA GLU A 135 14.43 8.36 -5.32
C GLU A 135 15.28 7.38 -6.13
N ALA A 136 16.26 6.70 -5.50
CA ALA A 136 17.05 5.66 -6.14
C ALA A 136 16.17 4.50 -6.67
N ALA A 137 15.21 4.02 -5.88
CA ALA A 137 14.27 2.98 -6.33
C ALA A 137 13.35 3.47 -7.47
N ALA A 138 12.94 4.73 -7.47
CA ALA A 138 12.14 5.31 -8.54
C ALA A 138 12.98 5.51 -9.82
N GLU A 139 14.24 5.92 -9.69
CA GLU A 139 15.19 6.02 -10.80
C GLU A 139 15.44 4.64 -11.42
N GLU A 140 15.71 3.62 -10.61
CA GLU A 140 15.89 2.23 -11.06
C GLU A 140 14.64 1.71 -11.79
N ALA A 141 13.45 1.89 -11.19
CA ALA A 141 12.18 1.54 -11.83
C ALA A 141 11.93 2.31 -13.14
N SER A 142 12.32 3.58 -13.21
CA SER A 142 12.18 4.38 -14.43
C SER A 142 13.15 3.93 -15.53
N ALA A 143 14.37 3.53 -15.16
CA ALA A 143 15.36 3.00 -16.08
C ALA A 143 14.91 1.65 -16.65
N GLU A 144 14.37 0.77 -15.81
CA GLU A 144 13.74 -0.49 -16.25
C GLU A 144 12.53 -0.23 -17.16
N ALA A 145 11.65 0.71 -16.79
CA ALA A 145 10.49 1.08 -17.60
C ALA A 145 10.89 1.70 -18.95
N SER A 146 11.99 2.46 -19.00
CA SER A 146 12.50 3.04 -20.25
C SER A 146 13.03 1.99 -21.24
N ASN A 147 13.51 0.85 -20.72
CA ASN A 147 13.91 -0.30 -21.54
C ASN A 147 12.71 -1.12 -22.03
N MET A 148 11.54 -0.97 -21.40
CA MET A 148 10.32 -1.61 -21.87
C MET A 148 9.79 -0.93 -23.14
N THR A 149 9.36 -1.74 -24.10
CA THR A 149 8.76 -1.24 -25.33
C THR A 149 7.35 -0.72 -25.07
N ASP A 150 7.10 0.56 -25.35
CA ASP A 150 5.75 1.15 -25.31
C ASP A 150 4.92 0.68 -26.52
N HIS A 151 4.18 -0.40 -26.34
CA HIS A 151 3.26 -0.93 -27.35
C HIS A 151 2.11 0.06 -27.66
N ARG A 152 1.56 0.71 -26.63
CA ARG A 152 0.43 1.65 -26.77
C ARG A 152 0.83 2.88 -27.57
N GLY A 153 2.02 3.43 -27.32
CA GLY A 153 2.56 4.56 -28.07
C GLY A 153 2.83 4.23 -29.55
N ARG A 154 3.35 3.03 -29.82
CA ARG A 154 3.57 2.55 -31.20
C ARG A 154 2.26 2.40 -31.97
N GLU A 155 1.25 1.75 -31.37
CA GLU A 155 -0.08 1.63 -31.97
C GLU A 155 -0.73 2.98 -32.21
N ARG A 156 -0.72 3.87 -31.20
CA ARG A 156 -1.29 5.22 -31.34
C ARG A 156 -0.61 6.01 -32.46
N THR A 157 0.70 5.90 -32.61
CA THR A 157 1.43 6.54 -33.71
C THR A 157 1.02 5.97 -35.07
N SER A 158 0.85 4.65 -35.16
CA SER A 158 0.37 4.00 -36.38
C SER A 158 -1.04 4.44 -36.75
N LEU A 159 -1.97 4.44 -35.78
CA LEU A 159 -3.36 4.84 -35.99
C LEU A 159 -3.51 6.32 -36.36
N ARG A 160 -2.74 7.22 -35.73
CA ARG A 160 -2.73 8.65 -36.07
C ARG A 160 -2.43 8.91 -37.54
N ARG A 161 -1.47 8.18 -38.13
CA ARG A 161 -1.17 8.30 -39.56
C ARG A 161 -2.36 7.92 -40.44
N VAL A 162 -3.11 6.90 -40.04
CA VAL A 162 -4.32 6.46 -40.75
C VAL A 162 -5.43 7.50 -40.62
N PHE A 163 -5.64 8.04 -39.41
CA PHE A 163 -6.63 9.08 -39.17
C PHE A 163 -6.32 10.36 -39.95
N GLU A 164 -5.08 10.84 -39.91
CA GLU A 164 -4.64 12.02 -40.68
C GLU A 164 -4.84 11.82 -42.19
N ALA A 165 -4.52 10.64 -42.72
CA ALA A 165 -4.76 10.33 -44.14
C ALA A 165 -6.25 10.35 -44.52
N GLN A 166 -7.14 10.09 -43.57
CA GLN A 166 -8.59 10.10 -43.76
C GLN A 166 -9.25 11.41 -43.31
N GLY A 167 -8.48 12.38 -42.80
CA GLY A 167 -9.02 13.62 -42.23
C GLY A 167 -9.84 13.41 -40.95
N LEU A 168 -9.60 12.32 -40.23
CA LEU A 168 -10.27 11.98 -38.97
C LEU A 168 -9.45 12.46 -37.77
N VAL A 169 -10.12 12.73 -36.66
CA VAL A 169 -9.50 13.11 -35.38
C VAL A 169 -9.84 12.06 -34.33
N GLU A 170 -8.81 11.56 -33.65
CA GLU A 170 -8.96 10.64 -32.52
C GLU A 170 -9.51 11.39 -31.29
N ARG A 171 -10.46 10.77 -30.59
CA ARG A 171 -10.97 11.28 -29.32
C ARG A 171 -10.87 10.22 -28.23
N GLU A 172 -10.18 10.56 -27.15
CA GLU A 172 -9.93 9.62 -26.06
C GLU A 172 -11.20 9.43 -25.21
N MET A 173 -11.56 8.17 -24.95
CA MET A 173 -12.69 7.78 -24.12
C MET A 173 -12.17 7.07 -22.86
N ALA A 174 -12.93 7.12 -21.77
CA ALA A 174 -12.56 6.41 -20.55
C ALA A 174 -12.44 4.89 -20.82
N PRO A 175 -11.38 4.22 -20.33
CA PRO A 175 -11.17 2.78 -20.53
C PRO A 175 -12.02 1.96 -19.55
N ASP A 176 -13.34 2.11 -19.64
CA ASP A 176 -14.32 1.37 -18.83
C ASP A 176 -15.13 0.38 -19.68
N GLY A 177 -15.99 -0.41 -19.02
CA GLY A 177 -16.88 -1.36 -19.70
C GLY A 177 -17.99 -0.70 -20.55
N HIS A 178 -18.16 0.62 -20.48
CA HIS A 178 -19.17 1.39 -21.21
C HIS A 178 -18.57 2.19 -22.37
N CYS A 179 -17.27 2.10 -22.61
CA CYS A 179 -16.53 2.89 -23.60
C CYS A 179 -17.16 2.83 -25.00
N LEU A 180 -17.70 1.68 -25.41
CA LEU A 180 -18.40 1.52 -26.68
C LEU A 180 -19.64 2.42 -26.77
N PHE A 181 -20.49 2.40 -25.74
CA PHE A 181 -21.70 3.22 -25.72
C PHE A 181 -21.36 4.71 -25.63
N ALA A 182 -20.34 5.07 -24.85
CA ALA A 182 -19.87 6.43 -24.73
C ALA A 182 -19.31 6.97 -26.07
N ALA A 183 -18.58 6.14 -26.81
CA ALA A 183 -18.03 6.48 -28.13
C ALA A 183 -19.14 6.64 -29.20
N VAL A 184 -20.19 5.84 -29.13
CA VAL A 184 -21.36 5.97 -30.01
C VAL A 184 -22.18 7.21 -29.65
N ALA A 185 -22.41 7.47 -28.36
CA ALA A 185 -23.22 8.60 -27.90
C ALA A 185 -22.62 9.96 -28.30
N ASP A 186 -21.37 10.20 -27.93
CA ASP A 186 -20.33 10.35 -28.94
C ASP A 186 -20.65 10.94 -30.32
N GLN A 187 -20.41 10.07 -31.27
CA GLN A 187 -20.61 10.29 -32.69
C GLN A 187 -22.03 10.77 -33.00
N LEU A 188 -23.05 10.34 -32.26
CA LEU A 188 -24.44 10.79 -32.44
C LEU A 188 -24.63 12.27 -32.07
N LEU A 189 -23.99 12.74 -31.00
CA LEU A 189 -23.94 14.16 -30.65
C LEU A 189 -23.20 14.96 -31.73
N ALA A 190 -22.03 14.49 -32.15
CA ALA A 190 -21.21 15.16 -33.16
C ALA A 190 -21.92 15.24 -34.52
N ALA A 191 -22.71 14.22 -34.88
CA ALA A 191 -23.54 14.20 -36.08
C ALA A 191 -24.81 15.05 -35.97
N GLY A 192 -25.12 15.60 -34.79
CA GLY A 192 -26.34 16.37 -34.56
C GLY A 192 -27.64 15.56 -34.61
N VAL A 193 -27.54 14.23 -34.53
CA VAL A 193 -28.69 13.33 -34.46
C VAL A 193 -29.39 13.46 -33.11
N VAL A 194 -28.60 13.73 -32.07
CA VAL A 194 -29.07 13.97 -30.70
C VAL A 194 -28.57 15.33 -30.26
N SER A 195 -29.47 16.19 -29.76
CA SER A 195 -29.12 17.55 -29.33
C SER A 195 -28.60 17.62 -27.89
N SER A 196 -28.92 16.62 -27.07
CA SER A 196 -28.52 16.54 -25.67
C SER A 196 -28.55 15.10 -25.19
N LEU A 197 -27.49 14.66 -24.51
CA LEU A 197 -27.44 13.38 -23.77
C LEU A 197 -27.96 13.55 -22.33
N GLU A 198 -28.87 14.51 -22.09
CA GLU A 198 -29.61 14.66 -20.83
C GLU A 198 -30.63 13.52 -20.64
N GLY A 199 -30.14 12.29 -20.63
CA GLY A 199 -30.74 11.22 -19.85
C GLY A 199 -30.10 11.29 -18.48
N LYS A 200 -30.88 11.60 -17.44
CA LYS A 200 -30.52 11.55 -16.02
C LYS A 200 -29.30 10.65 -15.78
N SER A 201 -28.11 11.25 -15.69
CA SER A 201 -27.09 10.66 -14.85
C SER A 201 -27.69 10.73 -13.45
N GLU A 202 -28.20 9.61 -12.96
CA GLU A 202 -28.40 9.39 -11.53
C GLU A 202 -27.09 9.80 -10.87
N ALA A 203 -27.07 11.05 -10.39
CA ALA A 203 -26.02 11.59 -9.57
C ALA A 203 -26.06 10.79 -8.28
N GLY A 204 -25.17 9.82 -8.17
CA GLY A 204 -25.02 8.98 -6.99
C GLY A 204 -26.17 7.99 -6.85
N THR A 205 -25.84 6.70 -6.86
CA THR A 205 -26.64 5.71 -6.15
C THR A 205 -27.00 6.28 -4.76
N PRO A 206 -28.29 6.48 -4.42
CA PRO A 206 -28.66 6.64 -3.02
C PRO A 206 -28.28 5.33 -2.33
N GLU A 207 -27.38 5.39 -1.35
CA GLU A 207 -27.00 4.22 -0.56
C GLU A 207 -28.26 3.52 -0.04
N PRO A 208 -28.36 2.18 -0.15
CA PRO A 208 -29.47 1.45 0.45
C PRO A 208 -29.45 1.63 1.97
N PRO A 209 -30.62 1.82 2.63
CA PRO A 209 -30.71 2.18 4.06
C PRO A 209 -30.44 1.02 5.03
N TYR A 210 -29.47 0.14 4.73
CA TYR A 210 -29.04 -0.90 5.65
C TYR A 210 -27.54 -1.17 5.52
N ARG A 211 -26.74 -0.20 5.94
CA ARG A 211 -25.42 -0.49 6.51
C ARG A 211 -25.48 -0.15 7.99
N THR A 212 -25.64 -1.20 8.80
CA THR A 212 -25.44 -1.18 10.27
C THR A 212 -23.99 -0.98 10.61
#